data_AF-A0A6B3CD89-F1
#
_entry.id   AF-A0A6B3CD89-F1
#
_cell.length_a   1.000
_cell.length_b   1.000
_cell.length_c   1.000
_cell.angle_alpha   90.00
_cell.angle_beta   90.00
_cell.angle_gamma   90.00
#
_symmetry.space_group_name_H-M   'P 1'
#
loop_
_entity.id
_entity.type
_entity.pdbx_description
1 polymer ?
#
loop_
_entity_poly.entity_id
_entity_poly.type
_entity_poly.pdbx_seq_one_letter_code
_entity_poly.pdbx_strand_id
1 'polypeptide(L)'
;LGLPKEGIALNTDQWDGYTDDRRELLAHLRSHAIRNTVFLTGDIHMAWANDVPHHAGTYPLSASAATEFVVTSVTSDNLDDIVKVPEGTVSTVAEPV
;
A
#
# COMPACT_ATOMS: atom_id res chain seq x y z
N LEU A 1 -20.62 -13.40 2.12
CA LEU A 1 -19.78 -13.08 3.29
C LEU A 1 -18.98 -11.83 2.93
N GLY A 2 -19.33 -10.69 3.52
CA GLY A 2 -18.97 -9.36 3.00
C GLY A 2 -17.65 -8.84 3.54
N LEU A 3 -16.53 -9.25 2.94
CA LEU A 3 -15.29 -8.48 3.05
C LEU A 3 -15.45 -7.20 2.21
N PRO A 4 -14.99 -6.03 2.69
CA PRO A 4 -14.99 -4.84 1.86
C PRO A 4 -14.09 -5.10 0.64
N LYS A 5 -14.61 -4.81 -0.56
CA LYS A 5 -13.89 -5.07 -1.82
C LYS A 5 -12.51 -4.41 -1.85
N GLU A 6 -12.41 -3.26 -1.18
CA GLU A 6 -11.22 -2.40 -1.14
C GLU A 6 -10.34 -2.66 0.10
N GLY A 7 -10.64 -3.68 0.90
CA GLY A 7 -9.92 -3.98 2.13
C GLY A 7 -10.42 -3.17 3.34
N ILE A 8 -9.69 -3.29 4.44
CA ILE A 8 -9.99 -2.56 5.69
C ILE A 8 -9.19 -1.26 5.66
N ALA A 9 -9.85 -0.11 5.85
CA ALA A 9 -9.16 1.16 5.95
C ALA A 9 -8.47 1.26 7.32
N LEU A 10 -7.14 1.16 7.35
CA LEU A 10 -6.34 1.26 8.58
C LEU A 10 -5.87 2.69 8.83
N ASN A 11 -5.66 3.45 7.76
CA ASN A 11 -5.27 4.86 7.83
C ASN A 11 -6.00 5.69 6.76
N THR A 12 -6.93 6.55 7.21
CA THR A 12 -7.75 7.34 6.29
C THR A 12 -7.01 8.51 5.62
N ASP A 13 -5.77 8.80 6.05
CA ASP A 13 -4.93 9.80 5.38
C ASP A 13 -4.24 9.24 4.12
N GLN A 14 -4.19 7.89 3.99
CA GLN A 14 -3.63 7.19 2.85
C GLN A 14 -4.71 6.76 1.85
N TRP A 15 -4.33 6.01 0.80
CA TRP A 15 -5.25 5.46 -0.20
C TRP A 15 -6.41 4.62 0.37
N ASP A 16 -6.26 4.10 1.58
CA ASP A 16 -7.30 3.46 2.38
C ASP A 16 -8.51 4.39 2.66
N GLY A 17 -8.30 5.71 2.76
CA GLY A 17 -9.36 6.71 2.91
C GLY A 17 -10.03 7.12 1.59
N TYR A 18 -9.40 6.83 0.45
CA TYR A 18 -9.79 7.32 -0.89
C TYR A 18 -10.08 6.16 -1.84
N THR A 19 -10.89 5.21 -1.38
CA THR A 19 -11.11 3.94 -2.09
C THR A 19 -11.76 4.06 -3.46
N ASP A 20 -12.56 5.11 -3.71
CA ASP A 20 -13.18 5.34 -5.02
C ASP A 20 -12.16 5.85 -6.03
N ASP A 21 -11.36 6.85 -5.65
CA ASP A 21 -10.27 7.39 -6.47
C ASP A 21 -9.22 6.31 -6.79
N ARG A 22 -8.87 5.48 -5.78
CA ARG A 22 -7.98 4.33 -5.97
C ARG A 22 -8.55 3.39 -7.04
N ARG A 23 -9.84 3.06 -6.95
CA ARG A 23 -10.51 2.17 -7.90
C ARG A 23 -10.53 2.78 -9.30
N GLU A 24 -10.84 4.07 -9.42
CA GLU A 24 -10.85 4.78 -10.71
C GLU A 24 -9.46 4.70 -11.37
N LEU A 25 -8.40 5.01 -10.63
CA LEU A 25 -7.03 4.95 -11.13
C LEU A 25 -6.63 3.54 -11.58
N LEU A 26 -6.87 2.51 -10.75
CA LEU A 26 -6.54 1.13 -11.10
C LEU A 26 -7.39 0.60 -12.27
N ALA A 27 -8.65 1.01 -12.37
CA ALA A 27 -9.52 0.69 -13.48
C ALA A 27 -9.07 1.36 -14.79
N HIS A 28 -8.54 2.59 -14.72
CA HIS A 28 -7.94 3.27 -15.86
C HIS A 28 -6.74 2.49 -16.40
N LEU A 29 -5.79 2.11 -15.54
CA LEU A 29 -4.62 1.31 -15.92
C LEU A 29 -5.03 0.02 -16.62
N ARG A 30 -6.01 -0.69 -16.03
CA ARG A 30 -6.52 -1.95 -16.56
C ARG A 30 -7.23 -1.79 -17.90
N SER A 31 -8.12 -0.81 -18.04
CA SER A 31 -8.92 -0.60 -19.25
C SER A 31 -8.08 -0.17 -20.46
N HIS A 32 -6.92 0.45 -20.22
CA HIS A 32 -5.97 0.87 -21.25
C HIS A 32 -4.81 -0.11 -21.44
N ALA A 33 -4.85 -1.28 -20.79
CA ALA A 33 -3.81 -2.31 -20.85
C ALA A 33 -2.39 -1.79 -20.50
N ILE A 34 -2.31 -0.85 -19.56
CA ILE A 34 -1.05 -0.35 -19.01
C ILE A 34 -0.58 -1.35 -17.96
N ARG A 35 0.54 -2.05 -18.22
CA ARG A 35 1.00 -3.22 -17.44
C ARG A 35 2.37 -3.04 -16.78
N ASN A 36 2.96 -1.86 -16.90
CA ASN A 36 4.32 -1.55 -16.47
C ASN A 36 4.35 -0.31 -15.56
N THR A 37 3.28 -0.11 -14.78
CA THR A 37 3.18 0.98 -13.81
C THR A 37 3.97 0.63 -12.56
N VAL A 38 4.75 1.60 -12.09
CA VAL A 38 5.39 1.59 -10.78
C VAL A 38 4.94 2.81 -10.02
N PHE A 39 4.43 2.62 -8.80
CA PHE A 39 4.15 3.70 -7.86
C PHE A 39 5.36 3.92 -6.96
N LEU A 40 5.72 5.18 -6.75
CA LEU A 40 6.74 5.60 -5.78
C LEU A 40 6.05 6.46 -4.73
N THR A 41 6.05 5.99 -3.50
CA THR A 41 5.36 6.64 -2.38
C THR A 41 6.29 6.79 -1.18
N GLY A 42 5.85 7.53 -0.17
CA GLY A 42 6.62 7.78 1.05
C GLY A 42 5.67 8.09 2.19
N ASP A 43 5.87 9.21 2.87
CA ASP A 43 5.01 9.74 3.94
C ASP A 43 5.07 8.94 5.25
N ILE A 44 4.97 7.61 5.20
CA ILE A 44 4.96 6.74 6.39
C ILE A 44 6.33 6.45 6.99
N HIS A 45 7.40 7.02 6.42
CA HIS A 45 8.79 6.91 6.89
C HIS A 45 9.32 5.47 7.06
N MET A 46 8.79 4.53 6.29
CA MET A 46 9.21 3.13 6.26
C MET A 46 9.49 2.71 4.81
N ALA A 47 10.25 1.64 4.61
CA ALA A 47 10.61 1.16 3.28
C ALA A 47 10.01 -0.21 3.02
N TRP A 48 9.15 -0.32 2.00
CA TRP A 48 8.43 -1.55 1.61
C TRP A 48 8.36 -1.70 0.09
N ALA A 49 8.15 -2.94 -0.36
CA ALA A 49 7.90 -3.26 -1.75
C ALA A 49 6.64 -4.13 -1.88
N ASN A 50 5.59 -3.57 -2.49
CA ASN A 50 4.27 -4.18 -2.49
C ASN A 50 3.78 -4.47 -3.91
N ASP A 51 3.03 -5.57 -4.04
CA ASP A 51 2.11 -5.74 -5.15
C ASP A 51 0.88 -4.84 -4.93
N VAL A 52 0.40 -4.18 -5.99
CA VAL A 52 -0.83 -3.39 -5.94
C VAL A 52 -1.96 -4.17 -6.60
N PRO A 53 -2.79 -4.92 -5.86
CA PRO A 53 -3.85 -5.75 -6.44
C PRO A 53 -4.97 -4.92 -7.06
N HIS A 54 -5.60 -5.45 -8.10
CA HIS A 54 -6.86 -4.87 -8.61
C HIS A 54 -7.97 -4.86 -7.57
N HIS A 55 -7.96 -5.85 -6.66
CA HIS A 55 -8.93 -5.99 -5.57
C HIS A 55 -8.18 -6.43 -4.30
N ALA A 56 -8.01 -5.51 -3.36
CA ALA A 56 -7.25 -5.76 -2.12
C ALA A 56 -7.90 -6.84 -1.25
N GLY A 57 -9.23 -6.83 -1.11
CA GLY A 57 -9.96 -7.77 -0.25
C GLY A 57 -9.88 -9.25 -0.66
N THR A 58 -9.29 -9.56 -1.83
CA THR A 58 -9.15 -10.94 -2.36
C THR A 58 -7.71 -11.32 -2.70
N TYR A 59 -6.72 -10.46 -2.43
CA TYR A 59 -5.32 -10.79 -2.68
C TYR A 59 -4.86 -11.97 -1.79
N PRO A 60 -4.02 -12.92 -2.26
CA PRO A 60 -3.31 -12.98 -3.54
C PRO A 60 -4.06 -13.64 -4.71
N LEU A 61 -5.39 -13.84 -4.61
CA LEU A 61 -6.19 -14.43 -5.69
C LEU A 61 -6.49 -13.43 -6.82
N SER A 62 -6.38 -12.14 -6.54
CA SER A 62 -6.47 -11.06 -7.52
C SER A 62 -5.11 -10.77 -8.14
N ALA A 63 -5.08 -10.50 -9.45
CA ALA A 63 -3.87 -10.07 -10.13
C ALA A 63 -3.45 -8.65 -9.70
N SER A 64 -2.14 -8.38 -9.76
CA SER A 64 -1.54 -7.07 -9.52
C SER A 64 -1.72 -6.14 -10.72
N ALA A 65 -2.11 -4.91 -10.44
CA ALA A 65 -2.21 -3.81 -11.40
C ALA A 65 -0.88 -3.09 -11.59
N ALA A 66 -0.03 -3.08 -10.57
CA ALA A 66 1.24 -2.36 -10.50
C ALA A 66 2.12 -2.94 -9.38
N THR A 67 3.34 -2.42 -9.28
CA THR A 67 4.21 -2.55 -8.11
C THR A 67 4.33 -1.19 -7.44
N GLU A 68 4.40 -1.16 -6.12
CA GLU A 68 4.67 0.05 -5.33
C GLU A 68 5.98 -0.12 -4.55
N PHE A 69 6.83 0.90 -4.63
CA PHE A 69 7.95 1.08 -3.70
C PHE A 69 7.60 2.23 -2.76
N VAL A 70 7.39 1.88 -1.49
CA VAL A 70 7.30 2.86 -0.41
C VAL A 70 8.73 3.17 0.03
N VAL A 71 9.15 4.43 -0.09
CA VAL A 71 10.50 4.85 0.28
C VAL A 71 10.53 5.46 1.68
N THR A 72 11.67 5.27 2.34
CA THR A 72 11.93 5.84 3.67
C THR A 72 12.05 7.37 3.63
N SER A 73 12.07 7.97 4.82
CA SER A 73 12.34 9.39 5.01
C SER A 73 13.84 9.71 4.88
N VAL A 74 14.18 11.00 4.74
CA VAL A 74 15.58 11.43 4.85
C VAL A 74 16.02 11.47 6.32
N THR A 75 15.16 11.96 7.22
CA THR A 75 15.52 12.22 8.63
C THR A 75 14.39 11.96 9.62
N SER A 76 13.19 11.66 9.17
CA SER A 76 12.04 11.52 10.07
C SER A 76 11.99 10.12 10.67
N ASP A 77 11.70 10.06 11.96
CA ASP A 77 11.56 8.80 12.71
C ASP A 77 10.54 7.85 12.04
N ASN A 78 10.92 6.58 11.95
CA ASN A 78 10.02 5.50 11.54
C ASN A 78 9.21 4.97 12.74
N LEU A 79 8.37 3.95 12.52
CA LEU A 79 7.52 3.41 13.59
C LEU A 79 8.33 2.81 14.76
N ASP A 80 9.46 2.14 14.48
CA ASP A 80 10.31 1.55 15.51
C ASP A 80 10.95 2.63 16.39
N ASP A 81 11.41 3.73 15.78
CA ASP A 81 11.99 4.89 16.47
C ASP A 81 10.96 5.57 17.39
N ILE A 82 9.75 5.80 16.88
CA ILE A 82 8.64 6.44 17.61
C ILE A 82 8.30 5.64 18.88
N VAL A 83 8.24 4.31 18.76
CA VAL A 83 7.90 3.42 19.88
C VAL A 83 9.12 2.93 20.68
N LYS A 84 10.32 3.39 20.31
CA LYS A 84 11.61 3.14 20.99
C LYS A 84 11.95 1.66 21.12
N VAL A 85 11.80 0.91 20.04
CA VAL A 85 12.17 -0.51 19.94
C VAL A 85 13.33 -0.70 18.97
N PRO A 86 14.04 -1.85 19.00
CA PRO A 86 15.05 -2.15 18.01
C PRO A 86 14.51 -2.12 16.58
N GLU A 87 15.36 -1.79 15.62
CA GLU A 87 15.06 -1.78 14.19
C GLU A 87 14.45 -3.12 13.73
N GLY A 88 13.39 -3.03 12.91
CA GLY A 88 12.71 -4.19 12.32
C GLY A 88 11.74 -4.90 13.25
N THR A 89 11.46 -4.35 14.45
CA THR A 89 10.57 -5.00 15.42
C THR A 89 9.10 -4.86 15.03
N VAL A 90 8.64 -3.63 14.81
CA VAL A 90 7.23 -3.31 14.53
C VAL A 90 7.05 -2.94 13.06
N SER A 91 8.00 -2.21 12.47
CA SER A 91 7.97 -1.82 11.05
C SER A 91 7.81 -3.01 10.10
N THR A 92 8.47 -4.14 10.37
CA THR A 92 8.36 -5.38 9.59
C THR A 92 6.97 -6.02 9.68
N VAL A 93 6.31 -5.91 10.83
CA VAL A 93 4.97 -6.47 11.04
C VAL A 93 3.88 -5.55 10.47
N ALA A 94 4.17 -4.26 10.39
CA ALA A 94 3.28 -3.27 9.79
C ALA A 94 3.29 -3.29 8.25
N GLU A 95 4.25 -3.99 7.63
CA GLU A 95 4.30 -4.16 6.17
C GLU A 95 2.99 -4.80 5.67
N PRO A 96 2.28 -4.16 4.73
CA PRO A 96 1.08 -4.73 4.16
C PRO A 96 1.43 -5.97 3.34
N VAL A 97 0.56 -6.97 3.42
CA VAL A 97 0.73 -8.26 2.73
C VAL A 97 0.27 -8.19 1.28
#